data_AF-A0A938IG43-F1
#
_entry.id   AF-A0A938IG43-F1
#
_cell.length_a   1.000
_cell.length_b   1.000
_cell.length_c   1.000
_cell.angle_alpha   90.00
_cell.angle_beta   90.00
_cell.angle_gamma   90.00
#
_symmetry.space_group_name_H-M   'P 1'
#
loop_
_entity.id
_entity.type
_entity.pdbx_description
1 polymer ?
#
loop_
_entity_poly.entity_id
_entity_poly.type
_entity_poly.pdbx_seq_one_letter_code
_entity_poly.pdbx_strand_id
1 'polypeptide(L)'
;MRVLLGCLLLLLGCQAPADRYAVAGAARVQAEHLAQWDRIEPRAFIDLALQTFPDSAAPRALEPALLTELSDALAGADQRAVRAAVLLGRSRAPEALERLLLRLEQRVLGPQVGSDAVDVTAAQAFARLAPTASAADLERLLALAMGNTAHPDLEVRVECARSCVLHGRDDPLPFLLQVLRIDTWIGATDERDFQVSQQTAWARHRAAEALSARAGLPKTFHPDGSVERRQIEILKLEQALRAAGALR
;
A
#
# COMPACT_ATOMS: atom_id res chain seq x y z
N MET A 1 4.27 19.62 -0.83
CA MET A 1 4.77 18.52 -1.69
C MET A 1 6.04 17.83 -1.19
N ARG A 2 7.15 18.52 -0.88
CA ARG A 2 8.42 17.85 -0.49
C ARG A 2 8.35 16.98 0.78
N VAL A 3 7.48 17.33 1.74
CA VAL A 3 7.30 16.56 2.99
C VAL A 3 6.52 15.26 2.80
N LEU A 4 5.52 15.25 1.91
CA LEU A 4 4.70 14.06 1.59
C LEU A 4 5.54 12.97 0.92
N LEU A 5 6.50 13.35 0.07
CA LEU A 5 7.37 12.41 -0.63
C LEU A 5 8.28 11.62 0.32
N GLY A 6 8.75 12.26 1.42
CA GLY A 6 9.61 11.62 2.42
C GLY A 6 8.91 10.53 3.23
N CYS A 7 7.64 10.74 3.60
CA CYS A 7 6.84 9.72 4.28
C CYS A 7 6.51 8.53 3.35
N LEU A 8 6.27 8.79 2.06
CA LEU A 8 6.04 7.72 1.09
C LEU A 8 7.27 6.80 0.96
N LEU A 9 8.48 7.36 1.03
CA LEU A 9 9.74 6.62 0.94
C LEU A 9 9.98 5.66 2.11
N LEU A 10 9.42 5.91 3.30
CA LEU A 10 9.53 5.01 4.47
C LEU A 10 8.84 3.66 4.28
N LEU A 11 7.93 3.57 3.32
CA LEU A 11 7.20 2.34 2.99
C LEU A 11 7.67 1.71 1.67
N LEU A 12 8.55 2.38 0.92
CA LEU A 12 9.10 1.91 -0.36
C LEU A 12 10.43 1.16 -0.23
N GLY A 13 11.11 1.28 0.92
CA GLY A 13 12.35 0.56 1.20
C GLY A 13 12.11 -0.85 1.74
N CYS A 14 12.76 -1.84 1.11
CA CYS A 14 13.02 -3.20 1.59
C CYS A 14 11.89 -4.24 1.45
N GLN A 15 11.87 -4.92 0.30
CA GLN A 15 11.31 -6.28 0.13
C GLN A 15 12.27 -7.33 0.73
N ALA A 16 12.59 -7.24 2.03
CA ALA A 16 13.31 -8.32 2.69
C ALA A 16 12.29 -9.42 3.05
N PRO A 17 12.52 -10.70 2.69
CA PRO A 17 11.64 -11.79 3.10
C PRO A 17 11.63 -11.86 4.62
N ALA A 18 10.44 -11.86 5.20
CA ALA A 18 10.24 -12.05 6.64
C ALA A 18 10.58 -13.50 6.99
N ASP A 19 11.81 -13.74 7.41
CA ASP A 19 12.14 -14.98 8.11
C ASP A 19 11.25 -15.12 9.36
N ARG A 20 10.87 -16.35 9.67
CA ARG A 20 9.92 -16.71 10.73
C ARG A 20 10.49 -16.38 12.11
N TYR A 21 10.34 -15.15 12.57
CA TYR A 21 10.66 -14.78 13.95
C TYR A 21 9.59 -15.31 14.90
N ALA A 22 10.01 -16.15 15.85
CA ALA A 22 9.15 -16.60 16.94
C ALA A 22 8.70 -15.41 17.80
N VAL A 23 7.41 -15.37 18.14
CA VAL A 23 6.78 -14.35 18.98
C VAL A 23 7.20 -14.56 20.44
N ALA A 24 8.46 -14.29 20.76
CA ALA A 24 8.88 -14.10 22.15
C ALA A 24 8.40 -12.72 22.59
N GLY A 25 7.47 -12.67 23.56
CA GLY A 25 6.83 -11.48 24.15
C GLY A 25 7.24 -10.15 23.54
N ALA A 26 6.55 -9.73 22.47
CA ALA A 26 6.91 -8.56 21.69
C ALA A 26 7.06 -7.34 22.62
N ALA A 27 8.28 -6.78 22.68
CA ALA A 27 8.57 -5.59 23.46
C ALA A 27 7.61 -4.46 23.07
N ARG A 28 6.76 -4.06 24.02
CA ARG A 28 5.75 -3.03 23.81
C ARG A 28 6.41 -1.67 23.66
N VAL A 29 5.99 -0.91 22.65
CA VAL A 29 6.41 0.49 22.44
C VAL A 29 5.51 1.38 23.29
N GLN A 30 6.15 2.15 24.17
CA GLN A 30 5.49 3.13 25.03
C GLN A 30 5.57 4.54 24.41
N ALA A 31 4.72 5.47 24.84
CA ALA A 31 4.62 6.82 24.30
C ALA A 31 5.94 7.59 24.30
N GLU A 32 6.80 7.41 25.30
CA GLU A 32 8.11 8.09 25.36
C GLU A 32 9.04 7.71 24.21
N HIS A 33 8.89 6.51 23.63
CA HIS A 33 9.67 6.08 22.47
C HIS A 33 9.27 6.81 21.19
N LEU A 34 8.07 7.40 21.15
CA LEU A 34 7.54 8.16 20.02
C LEU A 34 7.29 9.63 20.41
N ALA A 35 7.98 10.15 21.42
CA ALA A 35 7.79 11.52 21.84
C ALA A 35 7.90 12.51 20.66
N GLN A 36 6.94 13.43 20.55
CA GLN A 36 6.90 14.50 19.54
C GLN A 36 6.79 14.01 18.08
N TRP A 37 6.40 12.75 17.85
CA TRP A 37 6.26 12.17 16.51
C TRP A 37 5.45 13.03 15.53
N ASP A 38 4.47 13.79 16.03
CA ASP A 38 3.59 14.68 15.27
C ASP A 38 4.23 16.02 14.89
N ARG A 39 5.29 16.46 15.59
CA ARG A 39 5.84 17.83 15.50
C ARG A 39 7.30 17.91 15.04
N ILE A 40 8.05 16.82 15.11
CA ILE A 40 9.45 16.80 14.67
C ILE A 40 9.58 17.01 13.16
N GLU A 41 10.77 17.41 12.71
CA GLU A 41 11.08 17.57 11.29
C GLU A 41 10.90 16.25 10.50
N PRO A 42 10.54 16.29 9.21
CA PRO A 42 10.26 15.08 8.42
C PRO A 42 11.40 14.07 8.43
N ARG A 43 12.66 14.52 8.36
CA ARG A 43 13.81 13.62 8.41
C ARG A 43 13.95 12.95 9.78
N ALA A 44 13.76 13.70 10.87
CA ALA A 44 13.80 13.16 12.21
C ALA A 44 12.65 12.16 12.44
N PHE A 45 11.48 12.39 11.85
CA PHE A 45 10.37 11.41 11.88
C PHE A 45 10.72 10.11 11.17
N ILE A 46 11.37 10.18 10.01
CA ILE A 46 11.87 9.00 9.27
C ILE A 46 12.82 8.20 10.15
N ASP A 47 13.81 8.87 10.73
CA ASP A 47 14.82 8.22 11.57
C ASP A 47 14.18 7.61 12.84
N LEU A 48 13.25 8.32 13.48
CA LEU A 48 12.45 7.81 14.61
C LEU A 48 11.68 6.54 14.23
N ALA A 49 10.93 6.56 13.13
CA ALA A 49 10.10 5.44 12.71
C ALA A 49 10.94 4.18 12.36
N LEU A 50 12.12 4.37 11.75
CA LEU A 50 13.05 3.29 11.43
C LEU A 50 13.76 2.71 12.66
N GLN A 51 14.16 3.57 13.60
CA GLN A 51 14.81 3.13 14.84
C GLN A 51 13.83 2.39 15.75
N THR A 52 12.60 2.88 15.88
CA THR A 52 11.57 2.24 16.72
C THR A 52 11.02 0.97 16.10
N PHE A 53 10.87 0.93 14.77
CA PHE A 53 10.32 -0.21 14.04
C PHE A 53 11.22 -0.62 12.87
N PRO A 54 12.36 -1.29 13.11
CA PRO A 54 13.24 -1.76 12.05
C PRO A 54 12.55 -2.78 11.13
N ASP A 55 12.85 -2.78 9.83
CA ASP A 55 12.25 -3.73 8.86
C ASP A 55 12.49 -5.19 9.23
N SER A 56 13.70 -5.48 9.70
CA SER A 56 14.16 -6.83 10.08
C SER A 56 13.67 -7.30 11.45
N ALA A 57 13.05 -6.43 12.25
CA ALA A 57 12.58 -6.80 13.59
C ALA A 57 11.26 -7.60 13.53
N ALA A 58 10.89 -8.24 14.64
CA ALA A 58 9.54 -8.76 14.83
C ALA A 58 8.50 -7.62 14.95
N PRO A 59 7.20 -7.90 14.74
CA PRO A 59 6.14 -6.96 15.09
C PRO A 59 6.23 -6.49 16.54
N ARG A 60 5.91 -5.23 16.80
CA ARG A 60 5.98 -4.61 18.13
C ARG A 60 4.61 -4.06 18.51
N ALA A 61 4.03 -4.58 19.59
CA ALA A 61 2.78 -4.07 20.11
C ALA A 61 2.94 -2.62 20.59
N LEU A 62 1.91 -1.81 20.38
CA LEU A 62 1.82 -0.47 20.94
C LEU A 62 1.14 -0.55 22.31
N GLU A 63 1.51 0.32 23.25
CA GLU A 63 0.72 0.46 24.46
C GLU A 63 -0.69 1.03 24.15
N PRO A 64 -1.72 0.71 24.97
CA PRO A 64 -3.09 1.11 24.66
C PRO A 64 -3.28 2.61 24.48
N ALA A 65 -2.64 3.44 25.31
CA ALA A 65 -2.77 4.90 25.23
C ALA A 65 -2.19 5.46 23.92
N LEU A 66 -1.00 4.99 23.54
CA LEU A 66 -0.35 5.35 22.28
C LEU A 66 -1.15 4.86 21.07
N LEU A 67 -1.69 3.64 21.11
CA LEU A 67 -2.56 3.11 20.05
C LEU A 67 -3.79 4.00 19.87
N THR A 68 -4.45 4.42 20.96
CA THR A 68 -5.58 5.36 20.91
C THR A 68 -5.16 6.69 20.33
N GLU A 69 -4.05 7.29 20.79
CA GLU A 69 -3.56 8.57 20.27
C GLU A 69 -3.31 8.54 18.75
N LEU A 70 -2.64 7.49 18.27
CA LEU A 70 -2.37 7.30 16.84
C LEU A 70 -3.66 7.03 16.06
N SER A 71 -4.59 6.25 16.61
CA SER A 71 -5.90 5.98 16.00
C SER A 71 -6.74 7.26 15.88
N ASP A 72 -6.71 8.14 16.89
CA ASP A 72 -7.42 9.41 16.86
C ASP A 72 -6.81 10.36 15.82
N ALA A 73 -5.48 10.38 15.72
CA ALA A 73 -4.78 11.15 14.70
C ALA A 73 -5.07 10.65 13.27
N LEU A 74 -5.27 9.33 13.09
CA LEU A 74 -5.56 8.71 11.79
C LEU A 74 -6.89 9.19 11.17
N ALA A 75 -7.82 9.70 11.99
CA ALA A 75 -9.10 10.23 11.50
C ALA A 75 -8.95 11.52 10.67
N GLY A 76 -7.80 12.19 10.74
CA GLY A 76 -7.51 13.37 9.94
C GLY A 76 -7.14 13.07 8.48
N ALA A 77 -6.81 14.14 7.74
CA ALA A 77 -6.30 14.09 6.36
C ALA A 77 -5.01 14.90 6.19
N ASP A 78 -4.35 15.24 7.31
CA ASP A 78 -3.16 16.09 7.35
C ASP A 78 -1.87 15.27 7.53
N GLN A 79 -0.74 15.98 7.67
CA GLN A 79 0.56 15.37 7.90
C GLN A 79 0.59 14.52 9.19
N ARG A 80 -0.17 14.89 10.22
CA ARG A 80 -0.25 14.13 11.48
C ARG A 80 -0.93 12.78 11.23
N ALA A 81 -2.01 12.75 10.46
CA ALA A 81 -2.69 11.52 10.07
C ALA A 81 -1.78 10.57 9.26
N VAL A 82 -1.02 11.10 8.28
CA VAL A 82 -0.05 10.31 7.50
C VAL A 82 1.03 9.70 8.40
N ARG A 83 1.57 10.50 9.33
CA ARG A 83 2.58 10.01 10.29
C ARG A 83 2.02 8.92 11.21
N ALA A 84 0.77 9.07 11.66
CA ALA A 84 0.10 8.03 12.44
C ALA A 84 -0.05 6.74 11.63
N ALA A 85 -0.49 6.82 10.37
CA ALA A 85 -0.60 5.66 9.47
C ALA A 85 0.75 4.95 9.29
N VAL A 86 1.85 5.70 9.13
CA VAL A 86 3.21 5.14 9.05
C VAL A 86 3.58 4.39 10.33
N LEU A 87 3.38 4.99 11.52
CA LEU A 87 3.74 4.36 12.79
C LEU A 87 2.92 3.11 13.07
N LEU A 88 1.60 3.18 12.84
CA LEU A 88 0.70 2.02 12.95
C LEU A 88 1.13 0.90 11.99
N GLY A 89 1.37 1.22 10.72
CA GLY A 89 1.80 0.25 9.71
C GLY A 89 3.15 -0.38 10.01
N ARG A 90 4.13 0.41 10.46
CA ARG A 90 5.48 -0.08 10.82
C ARG A 90 5.48 -0.96 12.07
N SER A 91 4.57 -0.73 13.02
CA SER A 91 4.43 -1.58 14.20
C SER A 91 4.13 -3.04 13.84
N ARG A 92 3.39 -3.25 12.74
CA ARG A 92 2.87 -4.56 12.28
C ARG A 92 2.06 -5.28 13.36
N ALA A 93 1.63 -4.58 14.41
CA ALA A 93 0.80 -5.13 15.46
C ALA A 93 -0.62 -5.36 14.91
N PRO A 94 -1.26 -6.53 15.15
CA PRO A 94 -2.60 -6.83 14.64
C PRO A 94 -3.62 -5.73 14.97
N GLU A 95 -3.60 -5.19 16.19
CA GLU A 95 -4.51 -4.15 16.63
C GLU A 95 -4.29 -2.83 15.88
N ALA A 96 -3.05 -2.52 15.49
CA ALA A 96 -2.73 -1.33 14.70
C ALA A 96 -3.18 -1.50 13.24
N LEU A 97 -2.99 -2.69 12.67
CA LEU A 97 -3.45 -3.02 11.33
C LEU A 97 -4.98 -2.97 11.22
N GLU A 98 -5.68 -3.44 12.25
CA GLU A 98 -7.14 -3.32 12.31
C GLU A 98 -7.59 -1.85 12.24
N ARG A 99 -6.87 -0.92 12.89
CA ARG A 99 -7.19 0.53 12.78
C ARG A 99 -7.00 1.05 11.36
N LEU A 100 -5.98 0.58 10.64
CA LEU A 100 -5.75 0.94 9.25
C LEU A 100 -6.86 0.38 8.34
N LEU A 101 -7.29 -0.86 8.53
CA LEU A 101 -8.40 -1.44 7.76
C LEU A 101 -9.70 -0.69 8.00
N LEU A 102 -10.05 -0.45 9.27
CA LEU A 102 -11.26 0.30 9.61
C LEU A 102 -11.26 1.70 8.98
N ARG A 103 -10.10 2.35 8.87
CA ARG A 103 -9.96 3.64 8.18
C ARG A 103 -10.22 3.51 6.67
N LEU A 104 -9.66 2.50 6.01
CA LEU A 104 -9.88 2.24 4.59
C LEU A 104 -11.34 1.90 4.28
N GLU A 105 -12.01 1.16 5.16
CA GLU A 105 -13.41 0.74 5.01
C GLU A 105 -14.42 1.89 5.09
N GLN A 106 -14.00 3.05 5.63
CA GLN A 106 -14.79 4.28 5.58
C GLN A 106 -14.99 4.76 4.14
N ARG A 107 -14.08 4.42 3.22
CA ARG A 107 -14.19 4.69 1.77
C ARG A 107 -14.47 6.16 1.45
N VAL A 108 -13.81 7.04 2.19
CA VAL A 108 -13.99 8.49 2.04
C VAL A 108 -13.07 8.97 0.93
N LEU A 109 -13.67 9.52 -0.13
CA LEU A 109 -12.89 10.28 -1.11
C LEU A 109 -12.46 11.59 -0.46
N GLY A 110 -11.16 11.82 -0.39
CA GLY A 110 -10.63 13.05 0.19
C GLY A 110 -11.00 14.28 -0.65
N PRO A 111 -11.12 15.48 -0.04
CA PRO A 111 -11.67 16.66 -0.69
C PRO A 111 -10.76 17.28 -1.77
N GLN A 112 -9.50 16.88 -1.83
CA GLN A 112 -8.47 17.47 -2.68
C GLN A 112 -7.57 16.42 -3.29
N VAL A 113 -6.93 16.76 -4.41
CA VAL A 113 -5.86 15.94 -4.99
C VAL A 113 -4.75 15.74 -3.95
N GLY A 114 -4.36 14.49 -3.68
CA GLY A 114 -3.33 14.15 -2.69
C GLY A 114 -3.83 14.05 -1.24
N SER A 115 -5.14 14.18 -1.00
CA SER A 115 -5.74 13.95 0.34
C SER A 115 -5.97 12.47 0.66
N ASP A 116 -5.76 11.60 -0.33
CA ASP A 116 -5.70 10.14 -0.25
C ASP A 116 -4.40 9.61 0.40
N ALA A 117 -3.40 10.46 0.63
CA ALA A 117 -2.10 10.04 1.14
C ALA A 117 -2.17 9.19 2.43
N VAL A 118 -3.14 9.47 3.32
CA VAL A 118 -3.36 8.67 4.54
C VAL A 118 -3.83 7.26 4.18
N ASP A 119 -4.82 7.14 3.29
CA ASP A 119 -5.42 5.88 2.88
C ASP A 119 -4.47 5.06 2.01
N VAL A 120 -3.73 5.71 1.10
CA VAL A 120 -2.64 5.08 0.35
C VAL A 120 -1.57 4.52 1.30
N THR A 121 -1.16 5.28 2.30
CA THR A 121 -0.19 4.84 3.33
C THR A 121 -0.73 3.67 4.14
N ALA A 122 -2.02 3.72 4.51
CA ALA A 122 -2.70 2.66 5.26
C ALA A 122 -2.78 1.35 4.45
N ALA A 123 -3.17 1.42 3.17
CA ALA A 123 -3.21 0.27 2.27
C ALA A 123 -1.79 -0.30 2.03
N GLN A 124 -0.80 0.56 1.81
CA GLN A 124 0.59 0.14 1.58
C GLN A 124 1.20 -0.59 2.79
N ALA A 125 0.74 -0.31 4.02
CA ALA A 125 1.23 -1.01 5.21
C ALA A 125 1.04 -2.54 5.13
N PHE A 126 -0.02 -3.00 4.46
CA PHE A 126 -0.32 -4.43 4.32
C PHE A 126 0.65 -5.16 3.39
N ALA A 127 1.19 -4.47 2.37
CA ALA A 127 2.20 -5.02 1.47
C ALA A 127 3.52 -5.41 2.18
N ARG A 128 3.74 -4.94 3.42
CA ARG A 128 4.95 -5.18 4.21
C ARG A 128 4.79 -6.25 5.28
N LEU A 129 3.58 -6.80 5.43
CA LEU A 129 3.36 -7.89 6.37
C LEU A 129 4.11 -9.12 5.88
N ALA A 130 4.56 -9.95 6.83
CA ALA A 130 4.97 -11.30 6.48
C ALA A 130 3.79 -12.02 5.81
N PRO A 131 4.02 -13.12 5.07
CA PRO A 131 2.96 -13.93 4.42
C PRO A 131 1.90 -14.53 5.37
N THR A 132 1.95 -14.16 6.66
CA THR A 132 1.02 -14.52 7.72
C THR A 132 -0.09 -13.48 7.91
N ALA A 133 -0.26 -12.52 7.00
CA ALA A 133 -1.46 -11.70 6.98
C ALA A 133 -2.69 -12.63 7.02
N SER A 134 -3.69 -12.30 7.85
CA SER A 134 -4.83 -13.19 7.98
C SER A 134 -5.57 -13.25 6.64
N ALA A 135 -6.07 -14.43 6.27
CA ALA A 135 -6.86 -14.57 5.05
C ALA A 135 -8.06 -13.61 5.05
N ALA A 136 -8.64 -13.33 6.23
CA ALA A 136 -9.73 -12.38 6.40
C ALA A 136 -9.31 -10.93 6.03
N ASP A 137 -8.12 -10.49 6.43
CA ASP A 137 -7.63 -9.15 6.07
C ASP A 137 -7.39 -9.03 4.56
N LEU A 138 -6.87 -10.09 3.93
CA LEU A 138 -6.67 -10.11 2.48
C LEU A 138 -8.00 -10.09 1.71
N GLU A 139 -9.05 -10.74 2.21
CA GLU A 139 -10.40 -10.64 1.64
C GLU A 139 -10.97 -9.21 1.75
N ARG A 140 -10.78 -8.55 2.90
CA ARG A 140 -11.22 -7.16 3.10
C ARG A 140 -10.49 -6.21 2.14
N LEU A 141 -9.17 -6.35 1.99
CA LEU A 141 -8.38 -5.58 1.02
C LEU A 141 -8.82 -5.85 -0.42
N LEU A 142 -9.11 -7.11 -0.76
CA LEU A 142 -9.59 -7.47 -2.09
C LEU A 142 -10.95 -6.82 -2.38
N ALA A 143 -11.87 -6.82 -1.41
CA ALA A 143 -13.16 -6.14 -1.53
C ALA A 143 -13.01 -4.63 -1.72
N LEU A 144 -12.02 -4.00 -1.05
CA LEU A 144 -11.66 -2.59 -1.24
C LEU A 144 -11.00 -2.32 -2.60
N ALA A 145 -10.35 -3.31 -3.22
CA ALA A 145 -9.71 -3.14 -4.51
C ALA A 145 -10.67 -3.28 -5.71
N MET A 146 -11.57 -4.26 -5.69
CA MET A 146 -12.32 -4.68 -6.89
C MET A 146 -13.72 -5.27 -6.64
N GLY A 147 -14.32 -5.00 -5.46
CA GLY A 147 -15.67 -5.46 -5.12
C GLY A 147 -16.75 -4.38 -5.24
N ASN A 148 -18.01 -4.75 -4.93
CA ASN A 148 -19.14 -3.80 -4.84
C ASN A 148 -18.92 -2.70 -3.77
N THR A 149 -17.96 -2.92 -2.88
CA THR A 149 -17.54 -1.99 -1.83
C THR A 149 -16.14 -1.46 -2.10
N ALA A 150 -15.68 -1.44 -3.36
CA ALA A 150 -14.38 -0.90 -3.71
C ALA A 150 -14.22 0.54 -3.21
N HIS A 151 -12.99 0.89 -2.83
CA HIS A 151 -12.66 2.24 -2.43
C HIS A 151 -12.85 3.18 -3.63
N PRO A 152 -13.42 4.40 -3.47
CA PRO A 152 -13.67 5.29 -4.61
C PRO A 152 -12.37 5.83 -5.23
N ASP A 153 -11.30 5.89 -4.43
CA ASP A 153 -9.99 6.36 -4.87
C ASP A 153 -9.16 5.25 -5.56
N LEU A 154 -8.67 5.52 -6.78
CA LEU A 154 -7.91 4.56 -7.59
C LEU A 154 -6.54 4.21 -6.98
N GLU A 155 -5.84 5.17 -6.38
CA GLU A 155 -4.52 4.95 -5.79
C GLU A 155 -4.63 3.99 -4.60
N VAL A 156 -5.67 4.18 -3.77
CA VAL A 156 -5.99 3.28 -2.66
C VAL A 156 -6.37 1.89 -3.17
N ARG A 157 -7.24 1.78 -4.19
CA ARG A 157 -7.60 0.47 -4.80
C ARG A 157 -6.36 -0.28 -5.29
N VAL A 158 -5.42 0.41 -5.93
CA VAL A 158 -4.18 -0.18 -6.45
C VAL A 158 -3.28 -0.68 -5.33
N GLU A 159 -3.14 0.03 -4.21
CA GLU A 159 -2.34 -0.47 -3.07
C GLU A 159 -2.98 -1.64 -2.35
N CYS A 160 -4.32 -1.66 -2.25
CA CYS A 160 -5.05 -2.83 -1.74
C CYS A 160 -4.80 -4.05 -2.64
N ALA A 161 -5.00 -3.90 -3.95
CA ALA A 161 -4.73 -4.95 -4.94
C ALA A 161 -3.27 -5.43 -4.91
N ARG A 162 -2.32 -4.48 -4.91
CA ARG A 162 -0.89 -4.76 -4.83
C ARG A 162 -0.55 -5.54 -3.56
N SER A 163 -1.12 -5.17 -2.41
CA SER A 163 -0.92 -5.90 -1.16
C SER A 163 -1.39 -7.35 -1.29
N CYS A 164 -2.59 -7.59 -1.84
CA CYS A 164 -3.08 -8.94 -2.11
C CYS A 164 -2.13 -9.75 -3.01
N VAL A 165 -1.63 -9.16 -4.12
CA VAL A 165 -0.69 -9.84 -5.03
C VAL A 165 0.63 -10.22 -4.34
N LEU A 166 1.18 -9.32 -3.51
CA LEU A 166 2.41 -9.57 -2.78
C LEU A 166 2.26 -10.67 -1.72
N HIS A 167 1.02 -10.94 -1.29
CA HIS A 167 0.65 -12.09 -0.45
C HIS A 167 0.21 -13.32 -1.25
N GLY A 168 0.45 -13.34 -2.56
CA GLY A 168 0.22 -14.51 -3.43
C GLY A 168 -1.20 -14.64 -3.96
N ARG A 169 -2.05 -13.61 -3.88
CA ARG A 169 -3.38 -13.61 -4.48
C ARG A 169 -3.33 -13.23 -5.95
N ASP A 170 -4.01 -14.01 -6.78
CA ASP A 170 -4.10 -13.78 -8.23
C ASP A 170 -5.40 -13.07 -8.65
N ASP A 171 -6.40 -13.04 -7.78
CA ASP A 171 -7.70 -12.40 -8.03
C ASP A 171 -7.59 -10.96 -8.57
N PRO A 172 -6.69 -10.07 -8.06
CA PRO A 172 -6.62 -8.68 -8.53
C PRO A 172 -5.75 -8.44 -9.78
N LEU A 173 -5.15 -9.48 -10.37
CA LEU A 173 -4.31 -9.30 -11.56
C LEU A 173 -5.04 -8.67 -12.76
N PRO A 174 -6.29 -9.04 -13.10
CA PRO A 174 -7.03 -8.39 -14.18
C PRO A 174 -7.24 -6.89 -13.94
N PHE A 175 -7.60 -6.50 -12.71
CA PHE A 175 -7.76 -5.10 -12.33
C PHE A 175 -6.45 -4.32 -12.50
N LEU A 176 -5.32 -4.85 -11.99
CA LEU A 176 -4.02 -4.20 -12.14
C LEU A 176 -3.58 -4.08 -13.61
N LEU A 177 -3.91 -5.06 -14.46
CA LEU A 177 -3.67 -4.96 -15.90
C LEU A 177 -4.52 -3.86 -16.54
N GLN A 178 -5.80 -3.74 -16.18
CA GLN A 178 -6.65 -2.62 -16.64
C GLN A 178 -6.07 -1.26 -16.23
N VAL A 179 -5.50 -1.15 -15.03
CA VAL A 179 -4.80 0.07 -14.59
C VAL A 179 -3.63 0.41 -15.51
N LEU A 180 -2.80 -0.56 -15.90
CA LEU A 180 -1.70 -0.29 -16.84
C LEU A 180 -2.18 0.16 -18.23
N ARG A 181 -3.33 -0.35 -18.66
CA ARG A 181 -3.93 -0.05 -19.96
C ARG A 181 -4.58 1.32 -20.05
N ILE A 182 -4.67 2.08 -18.95
CA ILE A 182 -5.11 3.48 -18.96
C ILE A 182 -4.28 4.29 -19.98
N ASP A 183 -4.97 5.10 -20.79
CA ASP A 183 -4.40 5.91 -21.86
C ASP A 183 -3.57 5.11 -22.87
N THR A 184 -4.00 3.88 -23.19
CA THR A 184 -3.44 3.05 -24.27
C THR A 184 -4.53 2.64 -25.25
N TRP A 185 -4.16 2.24 -26.47
CA TRP A 185 -5.11 1.78 -27.47
C TRP A 185 -5.73 0.43 -27.10
N ILE A 186 -4.94 -0.50 -26.53
CA ILE A 186 -5.46 -1.81 -26.09
C ILE A 186 -6.42 -1.68 -24.89
N GLY A 187 -6.37 -0.57 -24.17
CA GLY A 187 -7.31 -0.26 -23.10
C GLY A 187 -8.45 0.66 -23.51
N ALA A 188 -8.54 1.08 -24.78
CA ALA A 188 -9.54 2.06 -25.20
C ALA A 188 -10.98 1.54 -25.06
N THR A 189 -11.16 0.22 -25.11
CA THR A 189 -12.45 -0.47 -24.99
C THR A 189 -12.66 -1.15 -23.64
N ASP A 190 -11.75 -0.97 -22.68
CA ASP A 190 -11.92 -1.56 -21.35
C ASP A 190 -13.12 -0.89 -20.66
N GLU A 191 -14.10 -1.70 -20.23
CA GLU A 191 -15.12 -1.26 -19.29
C GLU A 191 -14.47 -1.11 -17.91
N ARG A 192 -14.53 0.10 -17.35
CA ARG A 192 -13.90 0.44 -16.06
C ARG A 192 -14.96 0.90 -15.08
N ASP A 193 -14.85 0.41 -13.85
CA ASP A 193 -15.69 0.80 -12.71
C ASP A 193 -15.02 1.87 -11.83
N PHE A 194 -13.84 2.37 -12.21
CA PHE A 194 -13.12 3.45 -11.53
C PHE A 194 -12.98 4.69 -12.41
N GLN A 195 -12.93 5.85 -11.75
CA GLN A 195 -12.62 7.11 -12.42
C GLN A 195 -11.13 7.19 -12.75
N VAL A 196 -10.82 7.60 -13.98
CA VAL A 196 -9.45 7.87 -14.43
C VAL A 196 -9.14 9.33 -14.13
N SER A 197 -8.25 9.59 -13.17
CA SER A 197 -7.73 10.94 -12.94
C SER A 197 -6.70 11.30 -14.02
N GLN A 198 -6.32 12.58 -14.14
CA GLN A 198 -5.21 12.95 -15.03
C GLN A 198 -3.84 12.47 -14.52
N GLN A 199 -3.75 12.01 -13.27
CA GLN A 199 -2.50 11.70 -12.57
C GLN A 199 -2.35 10.20 -12.30
N THR A 200 -2.58 9.34 -13.29
CA THR A 200 -2.48 7.88 -13.11
C THR A 200 -1.07 7.32 -13.14
N ALA A 201 -0.04 8.15 -13.32
CA ALA A 201 1.33 7.68 -13.45
C ALA A 201 1.80 6.88 -12.22
N TRP A 202 1.43 7.34 -11.02
CA TRP A 202 1.75 6.65 -9.78
C TRP A 202 1.04 5.29 -9.70
N ALA A 203 -0.29 5.27 -9.85
CA ALA A 203 -1.10 4.04 -9.83
C ALA A 203 -0.57 2.99 -10.84
N ARG A 204 -0.24 3.42 -12.07
CA ARG A 204 0.36 2.57 -13.10
C ARG A 204 1.73 2.04 -12.69
N HIS A 205 2.58 2.86 -12.08
CA HIS A 205 3.88 2.42 -11.60
C HIS A 205 3.76 1.33 -10.52
N ARG A 206 2.82 1.50 -9.59
CA ARG A 206 2.58 0.56 -8.48
C ARG A 206 1.95 -0.74 -8.96
N ALA A 207 0.99 -0.68 -9.88
CA ALA A 207 0.43 -1.85 -10.55
C ALA A 207 1.52 -2.65 -11.29
N ALA A 208 2.38 -1.96 -12.06
CA ALA A 208 3.45 -2.62 -12.80
C ALA A 208 4.46 -3.31 -11.88
N GLU A 209 4.77 -2.71 -10.73
CA GLU A 209 5.64 -3.32 -9.72
C GLU A 209 5.06 -4.63 -9.18
N ALA A 210 3.78 -4.63 -8.81
CA ALA A 210 3.09 -5.82 -8.31
C ALA A 210 3.04 -6.94 -9.37
N LEU A 211 2.64 -6.60 -10.60
CA LEU A 211 2.55 -7.53 -11.73
C LEU A 211 3.92 -8.11 -12.09
N SER A 212 4.97 -7.27 -12.13
CA SER A 212 6.34 -7.71 -12.43
C SER A 212 6.86 -8.66 -11.35
N ALA A 213 6.64 -8.32 -10.07
CA ALA A 213 7.00 -9.17 -8.95
C ALA A 213 6.29 -10.53 -9.01
N ARG A 214 4.99 -10.55 -9.28
CA ARG A 214 4.21 -11.80 -9.41
C ARG A 214 4.64 -12.65 -10.60
N ALA A 215 5.00 -12.02 -11.72
CA ALA A 215 5.49 -12.69 -12.92
C ALA A 215 6.97 -13.13 -12.82
N GLY A 216 7.70 -12.74 -11.77
CA GLY A 216 9.13 -13.00 -11.65
C GLY A 216 9.99 -12.26 -12.68
N LEU A 217 9.54 -11.09 -13.15
CA LEU A 217 10.22 -10.28 -14.17
C LEU A 217 10.77 -8.97 -13.58
N PRO A 218 11.85 -8.41 -14.14
CA PRO A 218 12.28 -7.06 -13.83
C PRO A 218 11.23 -6.01 -14.21
N LYS A 219 10.95 -5.05 -13.32
CA LYS A 219 10.06 -3.91 -13.60
C LYS A 219 10.69 -2.98 -14.64
N THR A 220 10.19 -3.04 -15.86
CA THR A 220 10.68 -2.24 -17.02
C THR A 220 9.62 -1.31 -17.60
N PHE A 221 8.40 -1.35 -17.08
CA PHE A 221 7.30 -0.45 -17.46
C PHE A 221 7.58 0.99 -16.99
N HIS A 222 7.41 1.95 -17.89
CA HIS A 222 7.51 3.38 -17.60
C HIS A 222 6.17 4.08 -17.92
N PRO A 223 5.49 4.70 -16.93
CA PRO A 223 4.18 5.32 -17.16
C PRO A 223 4.20 6.52 -18.12
N ASP A 224 5.34 7.20 -18.21
CA ASP A 224 5.55 8.35 -19.12
C ASP A 224 6.19 7.94 -20.47
N GLY A 225 6.36 6.62 -20.69
CA GLY A 225 6.82 6.10 -21.97
C GLY A 225 5.77 6.26 -23.07
N SER A 226 6.20 6.13 -24.32
CA SER A 226 5.29 6.15 -25.47
C SER A 226 4.20 5.08 -25.33
N VAL A 227 3.04 5.33 -25.93
CA VAL A 227 1.89 4.42 -25.86
C VAL A 227 2.28 3.02 -26.35
N GLU A 228 3.02 2.93 -27.45
CA GLU A 228 3.54 1.70 -28.04
C GLU A 228 4.39 0.92 -27.03
N ARG A 229 5.36 1.60 -26.39
CA ARG A 229 6.26 0.96 -25.43
C ARG A 229 5.50 0.46 -24.20
N ARG A 230 4.54 1.24 -23.70
CA ARG A 230 3.68 0.81 -22.58
C ARG A 230 2.89 -0.43 -22.96
N GLN A 231 2.29 -0.47 -24.15
CA GLN A 231 1.53 -1.63 -24.62
C GLN A 231 2.37 -2.89 -24.75
N ILE A 232 3.59 -2.78 -25.28
CA ILE A 232 4.51 -3.91 -25.39
C ILE A 232 4.79 -4.51 -24.01
N GLU A 233 5.12 -3.68 -23.01
CA GLU A 233 5.39 -4.18 -21.65
C GLU A 233 4.14 -4.74 -20.97
N ILE A 234 2.95 -4.18 -21.21
CA ILE A 234 1.69 -4.73 -20.70
C ILE A 234 1.43 -6.12 -21.25
N LEU A 235 1.53 -6.30 -22.57
CA LEU A 235 1.30 -7.59 -23.23
C LEU A 235 2.32 -8.65 -22.79
N LYS A 236 3.58 -8.25 -22.61
CA LYS A 236 4.63 -9.11 -22.07
C LYS A 236 4.33 -9.56 -20.64
N LEU A 237 3.89 -8.65 -19.76
CA LEU A 237 3.48 -8.99 -18.39
C LEU A 237 2.27 -9.93 -18.39
N GLU A 238 1.24 -9.63 -19.20
CA GLU A 238 0.05 -10.46 -19.32
C GLU A 238 0.39 -11.88 -19.80
N GLN A 239 1.23 -12.00 -20.84
CA GLN A 239 1.68 -13.29 -21.36
C GLN A 239 2.44 -14.10 -20.30
N ALA A 240 3.33 -13.46 -19.55
CA ALA A 240 4.09 -14.13 -18.48
C ALA A 240 3.18 -14.62 -17.35
N LEU A 241 2.19 -13.81 -16.94
CA LEU A 241 1.22 -14.20 -15.92
C LEU A 241 0.34 -15.38 -16.36
N ARG A 242 -0.07 -15.42 -17.64
CA ARG A 242 -0.79 -16.57 -18.22
C ARG A 242 0.09 -17.82 -18.26
N ALA A 243 1.33 -17.69 -18.71
CA ALA A 243 2.28 -18.80 -18.76
C ALA A 243 2.58 -19.39 -17.37
N ALA A 244 2.58 -18.56 -16.34
CA ALA A 244 2.72 -18.97 -14.94
C ALA A 244 1.42 -19.56 -14.33
N GLY A 245 0.31 -19.56 -15.06
CA GLY A 245 -1.00 -20.02 -14.57
C GLY A 245 -1.69 -19.08 -13.58
N ALA A 246 -1.16 -17.88 -13.38
CA ALA A 246 -1.70 -16.87 -12.46
C ALA A 246 -2.86 -16.09 -13.09
N LEU A 247 -2.88 -15.93 -14.41
CA LEU A 247 -3.98 -15.31 -15.15
C LEU A 247 -4.66 -16.35 -16.04
N ARG A 248 -5.96 -16.59 -15.83
CA ARG A 248 -6.78 -17.51 -16.62
C ARG A 248 -7.45 -16.77 -17.78
#